data_AF-A0A6G0Y9J7-F1
#
_entry.id   AF-A0A6G0Y9J7-F1
#
_cell.length_a   1.000
_cell.length_b   1.000
_cell.length_c   1.000
_cell.angle_alpha   90.00
_cell.angle_beta   90.00
_cell.angle_gamma   90.00
#
_symmetry.space_group_name_H-M   'P 1'
#
loop_
_entity.id
_entity.type
_entity.pdbx_description
1 polymer ?
#
loop_
_entity_poly.entity_id
_entity_poly.type
_entity_poly.pdbx_seq_one_letter_code
_entity_poly.pdbx_strand_id
1 'polypeptide(L)'
;MATKIHRVLEFSQSRWLKVFIDFNTDLRSKAKNDFEKEYFKLMNNSVYGRTMMNVRNHVDIRLCSNGYQVEKLIAKPNFDKRTIFTENLAAIHLKKKNRN
;
A
#
# COMPACT_ATOMS: atom_id res chain seq x y z
N MET A 1 -30.05 -3.29 -19.75
CA MET A 1 -30.11 -3.79 -18.35
C MET A 1 -28.88 -4.65 -18.12
N ALA A 2 -28.04 -4.33 -17.13
CA ALA A 2 -26.83 -5.11 -16.86
C ALA A 2 -27.20 -6.47 -16.23
N THR A 3 -26.90 -7.55 -16.93
CA THR A 3 -27.19 -8.93 -16.54
C THR A 3 -25.99 -9.54 -15.80
N LYS A 4 -26.21 -9.87 -14.51
CA LYS A 4 -25.33 -10.63 -13.60
C LYS A 4 -23.94 -10.04 -13.28
N ILE A 5 -23.73 -9.75 -11.99
CA ILE A 5 -22.40 -9.52 -11.41
C ILE A 5 -21.70 -10.88 -11.30
N HIS A 6 -20.59 -11.07 -12.02
CA HIS A 6 -19.93 -12.39 -12.15
C HIS A 6 -18.82 -12.65 -11.12
N ARG A 7 -18.33 -11.63 -10.42
CA ARG A 7 -17.17 -11.76 -9.50
C ARG A 7 -17.27 -10.80 -8.33
N VAL A 8 -17.80 -11.28 -7.21
CA VAL A 8 -17.73 -10.60 -5.90
C VAL A 8 -16.92 -11.49 -4.98
N LEU A 9 -15.87 -10.93 -4.37
CA LEU A 9 -15.19 -11.55 -3.23
C LEU A 9 -15.90 -11.06 -1.97
N GLU A 10 -16.69 -11.94 -1.36
CA GLU A 10 -17.30 -11.69 -0.06
C GLU A 10 -16.45 -12.33 1.03
N PHE A 11 -16.21 -11.59 2.11
CA PHE A 11 -15.48 -12.09 3.26
C PHE A 11 -15.92 -11.35 4.52
N SER A 12 -15.97 -12.08 5.63
CA SER A 12 -16.20 -11.51 6.94
C SER A 12 -14.89 -10.94 7.48
N GLN A 13 -14.92 -9.69 7.93
CA GLN A 13 -13.78 -9.04 8.58
C GLN A 13 -14.08 -8.82 10.06
N SER A 14 -13.18 -9.29 10.92
CA SER A 14 -13.21 -8.93 12.34
C SER A 14 -12.94 -7.44 12.54
N ARG A 15 -13.43 -6.85 13.64
CA ARG A 15 -13.10 -5.47 14.05
C ARG A 15 -11.69 -5.36 14.65
N TRP A 16 -10.68 -5.83 13.93
CA TRP A 16 -9.31 -5.97 14.42
C TRP A 16 -8.69 -4.65 14.90
N LEU A 17 -9.06 -3.52 14.29
CA LEU A 17 -8.55 -2.20 14.65
C LEU A 17 -9.26 -1.57 15.87
N LYS A 18 -10.38 -2.16 16.32
CA LYS A 18 -11.19 -1.59 17.42
C LYS A 18 -10.39 -1.42 18.70
N VAL A 19 -9.58 -2.42 19.08
CA VAL A 19 -8.79 -2.38 20.32
C VAL A 19 -7.83 -1.18 20.33
N PHE A 20 -7.19 -0.91 19.19
CA PHE A 20 -6.27 0.23 19.05
C PHE A 20 -7.00 1.58 19.09
N ILE A 21 -8.14 1.69 18.41
CA ILE A 21 -8.94 2.92 18.39
C ILE A 21 -9.50 3.21 19.78
N ASP A 22 -10.03 2.20 20.46
CA ASP A 22 -10.58 2.34 21.81
C ASP A 22 -9.47 2.75 22.79
N PHE A 23 -8.28 2.15 22.69
CA PHE A 23 -7.11 2.51 23.50
C PHE A 23 -6.72 3.98 23.35
N ASN A 24 -6.56 4.48 22.13
CA ASN A 24 -6.21 5.90 21.92
C ASN A 24 -7.36 6.84 22.30
N THR A 25 -8.61 6.40 22.16
CA THR A 25 -9.79 7.17 22.59
C THR A 25 -9.81 7.33 24.11
N ASP A 26 -9.54 6.25 24.85
CA ASP A 26 -9.44 6.26 26.30
C ASP A 26 -8.28 7.16 26.77
N LEU A 27 -7.10 7.05 26.17
CA LEU A 27 -5.96 7.92 26.49
C LEU A 27 -6.23 9.38 26.14
N ARG A 28 -6.90 9.67 25.02
CA ARG A 28 -7.35 11.03 24.67
C ARG A 28 -8.33 11.59 25.69
N SER A 29 -9.21 10.76 26.26
CA SER A 29 -10.15 11.19 27.30
C SER A 29 -9.46 11.52 28.63
N LYS A 30 -8.35 10.84 28.94
CA LYS A 30 -7.55 11.01 30.17
C LYS A 30 -6.45 12.07 30.04
N ALA A 31 -6.21 12.57 28.82
CA ALA A 31 -5.17 13.55 28.52
C ALA A 31 -5.39 14.85 29.29
N LYS A 32 -4.33 15.35 29.93
CA LYS A 32 -4.40 16.54 30.80
C LYS A 32 -4.07 17.83 30.07
N ASN A 33 -3.39 17.73 28.94
CA ASN A 33 -2.98 18.86 28.11
C ASN A 33 -3.47 18.68 26.67
N ASP A 34 -3.50 19.79 25.94
CA ASP A 34 -3.98 19.79 24.55
C ASP A 34 -3.01 19.09 23.59
N PHE A 35 -1.73 19.04 23.94
CA PHE A 35 -0.71 18.31 23.18
C PHE A 35 -1.01 16.80 23.14
N GLU A 36 -1.23 16.17 24.29
CA GLU A 36 -1.55 14.75 24.44
C GLU A 36 -2.87 14.42 23.72
N LYS A 37 -3.88 15.30 23.83
CA LYS A 37 -5.13 15.12 23.08
C LYS A 37 -4.85 15.05 21.60
N GLU A 38 -4.15 16.04 21.03
CA GLU A 38 -3.84 16.06 19.60
C GLU A 38 -2.93 14.89 19.19
N TYR A 39 -2.02 14.47 20.06
CA TYR A 39 -1.18 13.28 19.84
C TYR A 39 -2.02 12.01 19.65
N PHE A 40 -2.92 11.69 20.58
CA PHE A 40 -3.74 10.46 20.47
C PHE A 40 -4.71 10.48 19.29
N LYS A 41 -5.20 11.66 18.91
CA LYS A 41 -5.97 11.83 17.66
C LYS A 41 -5.11 11.63 16.42
N LEU A 42 -3.89 12.16 16.41
CA LEU A 42 -2.95 11.96 15.31
C LEU A 42 -2.62 10.48 15.13
N MET A 43 -2.46 9.72 16.22
CA MET A 43 -2.21 8.28 16.15
C MET A 43 -3.33 7.53 15.42
N ASN A 44 -4.59 7.81 15.77
CA ASN A 44 -5.74 7.22 15.07
C ASN A 44 -5.79 7.63 13.58
N ASN A 45 -5.61 8.92 13.29
CA ASN A 45 -5.65 9.42 11.91
C ASN A 45 -4.50 8.88 11.05
N SER A 46 -3.30 8.76 11.63
CA SER A 46 -2.10 8.28 10.94
C SER A 46 -2.25 6.82 10.53
N VAL A 47 -2.76 5.97 11.42
CA VAL A 47 -3.02 4.55 11.11
C VAL A 47 -4.08 4.43 10.02
N TYR A 48 -5.19 5.17 10.12
CA TYR A 48 -6.21 5.19 9.08
C TYR A 48 -5.64 5.59 7.71
N GLY A 49 -4.95 6.74 7.63
CA GLY A 49 -4.34 7.21 6.39
C GLY A 49 -3.31 6.23 5.82
N ARG A 50 -2.51 5.58 6.68
CA ARG A 50 -1.54 4.57 6.26
C ARG A 50 -2.21 3.31 5.71
N THR A 51 -3.29 2.84 6.36
CA THR A 51 -4.01 1.63 5.90
C THR A 51 -4.75 1.83 4.58
N MET A 52 -5.22 3.05 4.30
CA MET A 52 -5.87 3.40 3.04
C MET A 52 -4.89 3.80 1.93
N MET A 53 -3.59 3.88 2.23
CA MET A 53 -2.59 4.30 1.25
C MET A 53 -2.49 3.28 0.12
N ASN A 54 -2.58 3.75 -1.12
CA ASN A 54 -2.38 2.90 -2.29
C ASN A 54 -0.89 2.53 -2.44
N VAL A 55 -0.50 1.37 -1.89
CA VAL A 55 0.87 0.86 -1.95
C VAL A 55 1.41 0.69 -3.37
N ARG A 56 0.54 0.51 -4.37
CA ARG A 56 0.92 0.39 -5.79
C ARG A 56 1.46 1.71 -6.35
N ASN A 57 1.27 2.83 -5.64
CA ASN A 57 1.87 4.09 -6.02
C ASN A 57 3.34 4.20 -5.64
N HIS A 58 3.92 3.26 -4.89
CA HIS A 58 5.31 3.35 -4.44
C HIS A 58 6.32 2.58 -5.33
N VAL A 59 5.85 1.63 -6.15
CA VAL A 59 6.70 0.79 -7.00
C VAL A 59 6.08 0.68 -8.40
N ASP A 60 6.88 0.84 -9.45
CA ASP A 60 6.48 0.50 -10.84
C ASP A 60 7.02 -0.91 -11.14
N ILE A 61 6.12 -1.88 -11.27
CA ILE A 61 6.47 -3.26 -11.61
C ILE A 61 6.03 -3.54 -13.04
N ARG A 62 6.98 -3.95 -13.88
CA ARG A 62 6.72 -4.31 -15.28
C ARG A 62 7.00 -5.78 -15.49
N LEU A 63 6.01 -6.50 -15.99
CA LEU A 63 6.16 -7.89 -16.43
C LEU A 63 6.68 -7.90 -17.86
N CYS A 64 7.77 -8.63 -18.09
CA CYS A 64 8.44 -8.75 -19.37
C CYS A 64 8.60 -10.22 -19.73
N SER A 65 8.28 -10.54 -20.98
CA SER A 65 8.43 -11.88 -21.55
C SER A 65 9.49 -11.97 -22.64
N ASN A 66 10.22 -10.87 -22.88
CA ASN A 66 11.27 -10.78 -23.89
C ASN A 66 12.53 -10.17 -23.26
N GLY A 67 13.69 -10.77 -23.53
CA GLY A 67 15.00 -10.30 -23.07
C GLY A 67 15.29 -8.85 -23.44
N TYR A 68 14.90 -8.40 -24.64
CA TYR A 68 15.08 -7.00 -25.06
C TYR A 68 14.37 -6.00 -24.14
N GLN A 69 13.15 -6.33 -23.70
CA GLN A 69 12.40 -5.47 -22.78
C GLN A 69 13.06 -5.43 -21.40
N VAL A 70 13.58 -6.57 -20.94
CA VAL A 70 14.30 -6.68 -19.67
C VAL A 70 15.56 -5.81 -19.69
N GLU A 71 16.40 -5.92 -20.71
CA GLU A 71 17.62 -5.12 -20.85
C GLU A 71 17.33 -3.62 -20.86
N LYS A 72 16.32 -3.20 -21.64
CA LYS A 72 15.89 -1.80 -21.71
C LYS A 72 15.42 -1.25 -20.36
N LEU A 73 14.80 -2.06 -19.51
CA LEU A 73 14.30 -1.63 -18.21
C LEU A 73 15.38 -1.69 -17.13
N ILE A 74 16.32 -2.64 -17.20
CA ILE A 74 17.49 -2.70 -16.30
C ILE A 74 18.41 -1.49 -16.52
N ALA A 75 18.56 -1.04 -17.76
CA ALA A 75 19.38 0.12 -18.10
C ALA A 75 18.83 1.45 -17.55
N LYS A 76 17.61 1.48 -16.99
CA LYS A 76 17.04 2.72 -16.43
C LYS A 76 17.68 3.03 -15.07
N PRO A 77 17.97 4.32 -14.77
CA PRO A 77 18.59 4.72 -13.50
C PRO A 77 17.69 4.50 -12.27
N ASN A 78 16.40 4.27 -12.48
CA ASN A 78 15.45 3.95 -11.42
C ASN A 78 15.18 2.46 -11.30
N PHE A 79 15.99 1.60 -11.91
CA PHE A 79 15.94 0.17 -11.68
C PHE A 79 16.26 -0.17 -10.22
N ASP A 80 15.47 -1.08 -9.64
CA ASP A 80 15.66 -1.57 -8.28
C ASP A 80 16.13 -3.03 -8.29
N LYS A 81 15.30 -3.92 -8.85
CA LYS A 81 15.61 -5.36 -8.90
C LYS A 81 14.79 -6.08 -9.97
N ARG A 82 15.16 -7.33 -10.26
CA ARG A 82 14.38 -8.25 -11.10
C ARG A 82 13.96 -9.50 -10.32
N THR A 83 12.79 -10.04 -10.65
CA THR A 83 12.30 -11.33 -10.16
C THR A 83 11.97 -12.19 -11.36
N ILE A 84 12.63 -13.34 -11.50
CA ILE A 84 12.39 -14.28 -12.60
C ILE A 84 11.34 -15.27 -12.13
N PHE A 85 10.23 -15.40 -12.86
CA PHE A 85 9.19 -16.38 -12.57
C PHE A 85 9.37 -17.64 -13.42
N THR A 86 9.69 -17.46 -14.71
CA THR A 86 9.98 -18.54 -15.67
C THR A 86 11.01 -18.05 -16.69
N GLU A 87 11.51 -18.94 -17.56
CA GLU A 87 12.43 -18.58 -18.65
C GLU A 87 11.88 -17.45 -19.54
N ASN A 88 10.56 -17.41 -19.73
CA ASN A 88 9.88 -16.44 -20.59
C ASN A 88 9.10 -15.37 -19.80
N LEU A 89 9.33 -15.23 -18.48
CA LEU A 89 8.62 -14.24 -17.66
C LEU A 89 9.46 -13.75 -16.49
N ALA A 90 9.74 -12.44 -16.49
CA ALA A 90 10.38 -11.74 -15.39
C ALA A 90 9.62 -10.47 -15.01
N ALA A 91 9.56 -10.16 -13.72
CA ALA A 91 9.17 -8.85 -13.21
C ALA A 91 10.40 -7.96 -13.04
N ILE A 92 10.33 -6.75 -13.58
CA ILE A 92 11.29 -5.68 -13.34
C ILE A 92 10.67 -4.67 -12.38
N HIS A 93 11.32 -4.48 -11.24
CA HIS A 93 10.93 -3.52 -10.21
C HIS A 93 11.70 -2.23 -10.45
N LEU A 94 10.97 -1.13 -10.62
CA LEU A 94 11.50 0.22 -10.77
C LEU A 94 11.03 1.09 -9.61
N LYS A 95 11.92 1.92 -9.07
CA LYS A 95 11.56 2.99 -8.16
C LYS A 95 10.73 4.02 -8.92
N LYS A 96 9.57 4.40 -8.40
CA LYS A 96 8.75 5.42 -9.03
C LYS A 96 9.46 6.76 -8.92
N LYS A 97 9.70 7.44 -10.05
CA LYS A 97 10.17 8.83 -10.01
C LYS A 97 9.05 9.69 -9.45
N ASN A 98 9.30 10.45 -8.39
CA ASN A 98 8.40 11.50 -7.98
C ASN A 98 8.30 12.49 -9.15
N ARG A 99 7.10 12.66 -9.72
CA ARG A 99 6.80 13.80 -10.58
C ARG A 99 6.75 15.01 -9.66
N ASN A 100 7.87 15.72 -9.55
CA ASN A 100 7.85 17.13 -9.17
C ASN A 100 7.43 17.93 -10.40
#